data_AF-A0A397JG52-F1
#
_entry.id   AF-A0A397JG52-F1
#
_cell.length_a   1.000
_cell.length_b   1.000
_cell.length_c   1.000
_cell.angle_alpha   90.00
_cell.angle_beta   90.00
_cell.angle_gamma   90.00
#
_symmetry.space_group_name_H-M   'P 1'
#
loop_
_entity.id
_entity.type
_entity.pdbx_description
1 polymer ?
#
loop_
_entity_poly.entity_id
_entity_poly.type
_entity_poly.pdbx_seq_one_letter_code
_entity_poly.pdbx_strand_id
1 'polypeptide(L)'
;MAIHLKIYNESDAIRFTQDPETLSYMMVLKYAKDGNLREYLKINFNNNNWYQKLFNLLHLSLSLMYIHELDIVHQDFHPGNILSSNFKYSFQISDFGLSKLIGTNQNNPEKKNIVGVLPYIAPEVLSGDEEYTKAADVYSLGIIAYEIVTGFPPYPDIPHDKDLAMKICNGLRPKIPFHTPKLITRMIMRCWDARVTHRPTSKELRNELDKYIDDYSDYLNKRIKKESEIAIQIKKAEEFSANQESTNTTTTTITTPLNYQTHPQAIHTS
;
A
#
# COMPACT_ATOMS: atom_id res chain seq x y z
N MET A 1 19.75 -1.44 9.09
CA MET A 1 19.14 -2.51 9.91
C MET A 1 20.02 -3.76 9.81
N ALA A 2 20.78 -4.10 10.86
CA ALA A 2 21.58 -5.31 10.88
C ALA A 2 20.68 -6.49 11.33
N ILE A 3 20.59 -7.54 10.51
CA ILE A 3 19.81 -8.73 10.85
C ILE A 3 20.74 -9.65 11.65
N HIS A 4 20.58 -9.66 12.97
CA HIS A 4 21.47 -10.41 13.87
C HIS A 4 21.09 -11.90 14.01
N LEU A 5 19.89 -12.32 13.58
CA LEU A 5 19.47 -13.72 13.70
C LEU A 5 18.43 -14.10 12.63
N LYS A 6 18.69 -15.18 11.89
CA LYS A 6 17.72 -15.80 10.95
C LYS A 6 17.24 -17.11 11.56
N ILE A 7 15.96 -17.20 11.90
CA ILE A 7 15.36 -18.44 12.41
C ILE A 7 14.35 -18.98 11.38
N TYR A 8 14.48 -20.25 11.03
CA TYR A 8 13.65 -20.97 10.05
C TYR A 8 12.54 -21.83 10.68
N ASN A 9 12.13 -21.56 11.93
CA ASN A 9 11.15 -22.40 12.65
C ASN A 9 9.72 -21.83 12.65
N GLU A 10 8.76 -22.77 12.58
CA GLU A 10 7.34 -22.64 12.20
C GLU A 10 6.38 -21.97 13.20
N SER A 11 6.82 -21.04 14.04
CA SER A 11 5.87 -20.27 14.86
C SER A 11 5.93 -18.80 14.50
N ASP A 12 4.80 -18.20 14.13
CA ASP A 12 4.62 -16.76 13.92
C ASP A 12 4.75 -15.96 15.26
N ALA A 13 5.61 -16.41 16.17
CA ALA A 13 5.85 -15.80 17.48
C ALA A 13 6.99 -14.79 17.39
N ILE A 14 6.69 -13.54 17.75
CA ILE A 14 7.69 -12.51 18.06
C ILE A 14 8.48 -12.98 19.28
N ARG A 15 9.80 -13.01 19.19
CA ARG A 15 10.68 -13.33 20.34
C ARG A 15 11.51 -12.12 20.70
N PHE A 16 11.78 -11.97 21.98
CA PHE A 16 12.72 -10.98 22.49
C PHE A 16 13.98 -11.70 22.97
N THR A 17 15.13 -11.14 22.63
CA THR A 17 16.43 -11.57 23.14
C THR A 17 17.24 -10.33 23.52
N GLN A 18 18.40 -10.53 24.14
CA GLN A 18 19.33 -9.47 24.45
C GLN A 18 20.70 -9.83 23.88
N ASP A 19 21.36 -8.86 23.27
CA ASP A 19 22.74 -9.00 22.84
C ASP A 19 23.66 -9.09 24.06
N PRO A 20 24.49 -10.15 24.19
CA PRO A 20 25.26 -10.37 25.41
C PRO A 20 26.43 -9.37 25.58
N GLU A 21 26.86 -8.67 24.52
CA GLU A 21 27.98 -7.73 24.57
C GLU A 21 27.49 -6.30 24.80
N THR A 22 26.50 -5.86 24.03
CA THR A 22 25.96 -4.49 24.05
C THR A 22 24.80 -4.34 25.04
N LEU A 23 24.24 -5.45 25.55
CA LEU A 23 23.03 -5.49 26.38
C LEU A 23 21.79 -4.87 25.71
N SER A 24 21.84 -4.69 24.38
CA SER A 24 20.72 -4.15 23.61
C SER A 24 19.62 -5.21 23.47
N TYR A 25 18.37 -4.82 23.72
CA TYR A 25 17.23 -5.68 23.43
C TYR A 25 17.06 -5.82 21.91
N MET A 26 16.79 -7.04 21.48
CA MET A 26 16.58 -7.41 20.08
C MET A 26 15.25 -8.11 19.92
N MET A 27 14.50 -7.72 18.89
CA MET A 27 13.31 -8.43 18.45
C MET A 27 13.68 -9.42 17.34
N VAL A 28 13.27 -10.66 17.49
CA VAL A 28 13.45 -11.71 16.49
C VAL A 28 12.11 -12.01 15.85
N LEU A 29 12.06 -11.82 14.52
CA LEU A 29 10.89 -11.95 13.68
C LEU A 29 11.11 -13.00 12.61
N LYS A 30 10.01 -13.49 12.03
CA LYS A 30 10.05 -14.36 10.85
C LYS A 30 10.73 -13.64 9.68
N TYR A 31 11.62 -14.34 8.99
CA TYR A 31 12.37 -13.75 7.88
C TYR A 31 11.48 -13.60 6.62
N ALA A 32 11.26 -12.36 6.21
CA ALA A 32 10.58 -12.01 4.96
C ALA A 32 11.56 -12.11 3.78
N LYS A 33 11.69 -13.32 3.21
CA LYS A 33 12.62 -13.61 2.11
C LYS A 33 12.45 -12.70 0.87
N ASP A 34 11.23 -12.33 0.52
CA ASP A 34 10.95 -11.48 -0.63
C ASP A 34 11.10 -9.98 -0.29
N GLY A 35 11.47 -9.65 0.95
CA GLY A 35 11.65 -8.28 1.41
C GLY A 35 10.33 -7.52 1.49
N ASN A 36 10.37 -6.24 1.09
CA ASN A 36 9.23 -5.34 1.16
C ASN A 36 8.50 -5.17 -0.18
N LEU A 37 7.25 -4.72 -0.12
CA LEU A 37 6.37 -4.57 -1.28
C LEU A 37 6.93 -3.57 -2.30
N ARG A 38 7.61 -2.51 -1.87
CA ARG A 38 8.22 -1.53 -2.78
C ARG A 38 9.19 -2.19 -3.75
N GLU A 39 10.19 -2.88 -3.20
CA GLU A 39 11.23 -3.54 -4.00
C GLU A 39 10.64 -4.69 -4.80
N TYR A 40 9.66 -5.40 -4.24
CA TYR A 40 8.93 -6.42 -4.96
C TYR A 40 8.23 -5.88 -6.21
N LEU A 41 7.50 -4.77 -6.10
CA LEU A 41 6.79 -4.14 -7.22
C LEU A 41 7.75 -3.66 -8.30
N LYS A 42 8.89 -3.04 -7.94
CA LYS A 42 9.91 -2.61 -8.91
C LYS A 42 10.37 -3.75 -9.83
N ILE A 43 10.52 -4.95 -9.28
CA ILE A 43 11.05 -6.11 -10.01
C ILE A 43 9.94 -6.89 -10.72
N ASN A 44 8.78 -7.04 -10.07
CA ASN A 44 7.76 -8.01 -10.47
C ASN A 44 6.46 -7.40 -11.01
N PHE A 45 6.34 -6.08 -11.11
CA PHE A 45 5.08 -5.45 -11.52
C PHE A 45 4.51 -6.00 -12.84
N ASN A 46 5.35 -6.13 -13.88
CA ASN A 46 4.92 -6.65 -15.19
C ASN A 46 4.45 -8.11 -15.14
N ASN A 47 4.87 -8.87 -14.12
CA ASN A 47 4.45 -10.27 -13.92
C ASN A 47 3.17 -10.38 -13.07
N ASN A 48 2.71 -9.29 -12.45
CA ASN A 48 1.52 -9.28 -11.60
C ASN A 48 0.25 -9.04 -12.45
N ASN A 49 -0.48 -10.13 -12.69
CA ASN A 49 -1.80 -10.06 -13.31
C ASN A 49 -2.84 -9.41 -12.39
N TRP A 50 -4.02 -9.11 -12.93
CA TRP A 50 -5.10 -8.48 -12.17
C TRP A 50 -5.62 -9.30 -11.00
N TYR A 51 -5.59 -10.64 -11.11
CA TYR A 51 -5.96 -11.49 -9.98
C TYR A 51 -5.02 -11.27 -8.79
N GLN A 52 -3.71 -11.25 -9.03
CA GLN A 52 -2.71 -10.98 -7.99
C GLN A 52 -2.86 -9.58 -7.40
N LYS A 53 -3.17 -8.58 -8.24
CA LYS A 53 -3.43 -7.20 -7.77
C LYS A 53 -4.64 -7.15 -6.83
N LEU A 54 -5.77 -7.76 -7.22
CA LEU A 54 -6.98 -7.84 -6.37
C LEU A 54 -6.73 -8.61 -5.09
N PHE A 55 -6.03 -9.75 -5.18
CA PHE A 55 -5.64 -10.56 -4.03
C PHE A 55 -4.81 -9.75 -3.04
N ASN A 56 -3.82 -9.01 -3.52
CA ASN A 56 -2.99 -8.17 -2.66
C ASN A 56 -3.80 -7.05 -1.99
N LEU A 57 -4.70 -6.40 -2.72
CA LEU A 57 -5.57 -5.37 -2.14
C LEU A 57 -6.51 -5.94 -1.07
N LEU A 58 -7.10 -7.10 -1.32
CA LEU A 58 -7.99 -7.80 -0.39
C LEU A 58 -7.25 -8.17 0.89
N HIS A 59 -6.08 -8.79 0.76
CA HIS A 59 -5.27 -9.21 1.90
C HIS A 59 -4.77 -8.00 2.72
N LEU A 60 -4.42 -6.87 2.09
CA LEU A 60 -4.04 -5.65 2.79
C LEU A 60 -5.22 -5.07 3.56
N SER A 61 -6.39 -4.99 2.93
CA SER A 61 -7.61 -4.48 3.57
C SER A 61 -8.02 -5.36 4.76
N LEU A 62 -7.90 -6.68 4.63
CA LEU A 62 -8.15 -7.64 5.71
C LEU A 62 -7.15 -7.47 6.86
N SER A 63 -5.85 -7.34 6.55
CA SER A 63 -4.81 -7.18 7.56
C SER A 63 -4.97 -5.87 8.33
N LEU A 64 -5.25 -4.78 7.62
CA LEU A 64 -5.52 -3.48 8.22
C LEU A 64 -6.83 -3.49 9.04
N MET A 65 -7.85 -4.23 8.59
CA MET A 65 -9.08 -4.44 9.35
C MET A 65 -8.80 -5.06 10.72
N TYR A 66 -8.00 -6.12 10.78
CA TYR A 66 -7.64 -6.73 12.07
C TYR A 66 -6.85 -5.79 12.98
N ILE A 67 -5.92 -5.00 12.44
CA ILE A 67 -5.19 -3.97 13.20
C ILE A 67 -6.17 -2.93 13.76
N HIS A 68 -7.12 -2.47 12.93
CA HIS A 68 -8.12 -1.48 13.31
C HIS A 68 -9.14 -2.03 14.31
N GLU A 69 -9.49 -3.31 14.27
CA GLU A 69 -10.36 -3.96 15.26
C GLU A 69 -9.71 -4.04 16.66
N LEU A 70 -8.37 -3.99 16.72
CA LEU A 70 -7.60 -3.87 17.97
C LEU A 70 -7.42 -2.42 18.42
N ASP A 71 -8.09 -1.46 17.79
CA ASP A 71 -7.96 -0.02 18.06
C ASP A 71 -6.55 0.54 17.87
N ILE A 72 -5.75 -0.10 17.02
CA ILE A 72 -4.41 0.36 16.66
C ILE A 72 -4.46 1.20 15.39
N VAL A 73 -3.77 2.35 15.40
CA VAL A 73 -3.47 3.17 14.21
C VAL A 73 -1.99 3.01 13.89
N HIS A 74 -1.66 2.66 12.64
CA HIS A 74 -0.30 2.32 12.25
C HIS A 74 0.61 3.55 12.07
N GLN A 75 0.08 4.65 11.53
CA GLN A 75 0.76 5.94 11.30
C GLN A 75 1.87 5.96 10.24
N ASP A 76 2.60 4.85 10.08
CA ASP A 76 3.64 4.68 9.06
C ASP A 76 3.30 3.54 8.09
N PHE A 77 2.06 3.55 7.56
CA PHE A 77 1.61 2.51 6.65
C PHE A 77 2.03 2.80 5.20
N HIS A 78 3.09 2.14 4.73
CA HIS A 78 3.60 2.31 3.37
C HIS A 78 4.19 0.99 2.82
N PRO A 79 4.48 0.89 1.50
CA PRO A 79 5.01 -0.34 0.89
C PRO A 79 6.34 -0.86 1.46
N GLY A 80 7.10 -0.03 2.19
CA GLY A 80 8.32 -0.46 2.87
C GLY A 80 8.03 -1.30 4.13
N ASN A 81 6.88 -1.04 4.77
CA ASN A 81 6.40 -1.73 5.98
C ASN A 81 5.40 -2.86 5.66
N ILE A 82 5.37 -3.32 4.41
CA ILE A 82 4.64 -4.52 3.99
C ILE A 82 5.67 -5.54 3.56
N LEU A 83 5.82 -6.60 4.34
CA LEU A 83 6.87 -7.60 4.17
C LEU A 83 6.30 -8.95 3.76
N SER A 84 7.05 -9.74 3.00
CA SER A 84 6.64 -11.09 2.67
C SER A 84 7.80 -12.08 2.54
N SER A 85 7.52 -13.35 2.84
CA SER A 85 8.35 -14.47 2.41
C SER A 85 7.99 -14.99 1.01
N ASN A 86 6.77 -14.69 0.53
CA ASN A 86 6.29 -14.98 -0.81
C ASN A 86 5.08 -14.09 -1.16
N PHE A 87 5.29 -13.00 -1.89
CA PHE A 87 4.22 -12.04 -2.22
C PHE A 87 3.09 -12.63 -3.09
N LYS A 88 3.27 -13.82 -3.68
CA LYS A 88 2.20 -14.50 -4.42
C LYS A 88 1.13 -15.09 -3.49
N TYR A 89 1.47 -15.39 -2.24
CA TYR A 89 0.59 -16.13 -1.33
C TYR A 89 0.23 -15.36 -0.06
N SER A 90 1.13 -14.54 0.46
CA SER A 90 0.90 -13.82 1.71
C SER A 90 1.80 -12.60 1.84
N PHE A 91 1.51 -11.75 2.79
CA PHE A 91 2.40 -10.70 3.31
C PHE A 91 1.91 -10.31 4.71
N GLN A 92 2.71 -9.53 5.41
CA GLN A 92 2.44 -9.03 6.75
C GLN A 92 2.69 -7.53 6.78
N ILE A 93 1.83 -6.80 7.49
CA ILE A 93 2.10 -5.42 7.88
C ILE A 93 3.09 -5.47 9.04
N SER A 94 4.15 -4.69 8.97
CA SER A 94 5.26 -4.69 9.91
C SER A 94 5.57 -3.29 10.44
N ASP A 95 6.49 -3.21 11.39
CA ASP A 95 6.98 -1.95 11.97
C ASP A 95 5.89 -1.11 12.65
N PHE A 96 5.45 -1.62 13.80
CA PHE A 96 4.52 -0.92 14.66
C PHE A 96 5.22 0.07 15.61
N GLY A 97 6.49 0.44 15.38
CA GLY A 97 7.27 1.29 16.27
C GLY A 97 6.69 2.70 16.47
N LEU A 98 5.92 3.18 15.49
CA LEU A 98 5.20 4.46 15.51
C LEU A 98 3.70 4.32 15.79
N SER A 99 3.20 3.08 15.92
CA SER A 99 1.77 2.82 16.10
C SER A 99 1.26 3.33 17.44
N LYS A 100 -0.02 3.71 17.49
CA LYS A 100 -0.69 4.12 18.73
C LYS A 100 -1.99 3.37 18.94
N LEU A 101 -2.30 3.08 20.21
CA LEU A 101 -3.60 2.58 20.63
C LEU A 101 -4.55 3.75 20.88
N ILE A 102 -5.71 3.73 20.24
CA ILE A 102 -6.73 4.78 20.39
C ILE A 102 -7.20 4.83 21.84
N GLY A 103 -7.38 6.04 22.37
CA GLY A 103 -7.85 6.27 23.73
C GLY A 103 -6.77 6.18 24.81
N THR A 104 -5.53 5.84 24.47
CA THR A 104 -4.39 5.95 25.39
C THR A 104 -3.66 7.29 25.18
N ASN A 105 -3.53 8.07 26.25
CA ASN A 105 -2.75 9.31 26.37
C ASN A 105 -3.25 10.55 25.59
N GLN A 106 -4.32 11.17 26.08
CA GLN A 106 -4.66 12.58 25.78
C GLN A 106 -3.81 13.61 26.56
N ASN A 107 -2.94 13.14 27.46
CA ASN A 107 -2.27 13.99 28.46
C ASN A 107 -0.81 14.31 28.17
N ASN A 108 -0.27 13.97 26.99
CA ASN A 108 1.09 14.38 26.63
C ASN A 108 1.01 15.60 25.69
N PRO A 109 1.31 16.83 26.17
CA PRO A 109 1.29 18.05 25.36
C PRO A 109 2.50 18.14 24.41
N GLU A 110 3.16 17.02 24.13
CA GLU A 110 4.19 16.96 23.10
C GLU A 110 3.56 17.39 21.77
N LYS A 111 4.24 18.30 21.07
CA LYS A 111 3.86 18.74 19.72
C LYS A 111 3.38 17.53 18.92
N LYS A 112 2.26 17.68 18.20
CA LYS A 112 1.82 16.74 17.17
C LYS A 112 2.95 16.56 16.15
N ASN A 113 3.87 15.64 16.44
CA ASN A 113 4.99 15.34 15.57
C ASN A 113 4.42 14.52 14.42
N ILE A 114 4.49 15.09 13.21
CA ILE A 114 4.13 14.38 11.99
C ILE A 114 5.22 13.35 11.73
N VAL A 115 4.85 12.08 11.68
CA VAL A 115 5.72 10.93 11.48
C VAL A 115 5.31 10.13 10.23
N GLY A 116 6.23 9.31 9.75
CA GLY A 116 6.03 8.43 8.60
C GLY A 116 6.40 9.05 7.25
N VAL A 117 6.14 8.30 6.19
CA VAL A 117 6.61 8.64 4.83
C VAL A 117 5.63 9.59 4.12
N LEU A 118 6.09 10.81 3.80
CA LEU A 118 5.27 11.97 3.42
C LEU A 118 4.13 11.72 2.39
N PRO A 119 4.34 11.05 1.24
CA PRO A 119 3.25 10.76 0.31
C PRO A 119 2.10 9.91 0.86
N TYR A 120 2.32 9.13 1.93
CA TYR A 120 1.34 8.24 2.55
C TYR A 120 0.64 8.88 3.75
N ILE A 121 1.09 10.06 4.19
CA ILE A 121 0.47 10.78 5.30
C ILE A 121 -0.77 11.50 4.79
N ALA A 122 -1.88 11.33 5.51
CA ALA A 122 -3.16 11.93 5.17
C ALA A 122 -3.13 13.47 5.32
N PRO A 123 -3.89 14.23 4.50
CA PRO A 123 -3.84 15.69 4.48
C PRO A 123 -4.22 16.34 5.82
N GLU A 124 -5.19 15.79 6.55
CA GLU A 124 -5.61 16.28 7.87
C GLU A 124 -4.55 16.11 8.97
N VAL A 125 -3.64 15.16 8.78
CA VAL A 125 -2.47 14.94 9.64
C VAL A 125 -1.36 15.91 9.24
N LEU A 126 -1.11 16.07 7.93
CA LEU A 126 -0.11 17.00 7.40
C LEU A 126 -0.42 18.46 7.73
N SER A 127 -1.69 18.86 7.75
CA SER A 127 -2.12 20.21 8.16
C SER A 127 -2.01 20.45 9.66
N GLY A 128 -1.92 19.38 10.46
CA GLY A 128 -1.94 19.44 11.92
C GLY A 128 -3.33 19.61 12.53
N ASP A 129 -4.38 19.59 11.70
CA ASP A 129 -5.77 19.76 12.13
C ASP A 129 -6.21 18.60 13.03
N GLU A 130 -5.87 17.36 12.63
CA GLU A 130 -6.26 16.14 13.33
C GLU A 130 -5.03 15.34 13.81
N GLU A 131 -5.26 14.38 14.69
CA GLU A 131 -4.27 13.35 14.99
C GLU A 131 -4.42 12.18 14.00
N TYR A 132 -3.47 11.25 14.02
CA TYR A 132 -3.60 10.02 13.23
C TYR A 132 -4.82 9.22 13.69
N THR A 133 -5.69 8.89 12.73
CA THR A 133 -6.88 8.06 12.94
C THR A 133 -6.83 6.81 12.05
N LYS A 134 -7.73 5.85 12.26
CA LYS A 134 -7.92 4.72 11.34
C LYS A 134 -8.15 5.17 9.90
N ALA A 135 -8.82 6.31 9.71
CA ALA A 135 -9.08 6.88 8.38
C ALA A 135 -7.81 7.48 7.74
N ALA A 136 -6.80 7.87 8.53
CA ALA A 136 -5.49 8.24 8.03
C ALA A 136 -4.74 7.02 7.46
N ASP A 137 -4.77 5.87 8.15
CA ASP A 137 -4.21 4.62 7.59
C ASP A 137 -4.95 4.19 6.31
N VAL A 138 -6.26 4.42 6.21
CA VAL A 138 -7.03 4.17 4.97
C VAL A 138 -6.57 5.07 3.83
N TYR A 139 -6.23 6.32 4.09
CA TYR A 139 -5.61 7.18 3.08
C TYR A 139 -4.31 6.56 2.57
N SER A 140 -3.45 6.10 3.48
CA SER A 140 -2.22 5.42 3.13
C SER A 140 -2.46 4.16 2.30
N LEU A 141 -3.48 3.36 2.65
CA LEU A 141 -3.93 2.20 1.86
C LEU A 141 -4.33 2.60 0.43
N GLY A 142 -4.99 3.74 0.25
CA GLY A 142 -5.33 4.28 -1.08
C GLY A 142 -4.10 4.56 -1.93
N ILE A 143 -3.06 5.17 -1.34
CA ILE A 143 -1.79 5.43 -2.02
C ILE A 143 -1.04 4.12 -2.33
N ILE A 144 -1.04 3.15 -1.41
CA ILE A 144 -0.48 1.80 -1.64
C ILE A 144 -1.24 1.10 -2.77
N ALA A 145 -2.57 1.21 -2.80
CA ALA A 145 -3.40 0.61 -3.84
C ALA A 145 -3.10 1.20 -5.22
N TYR A 146 -2.90 2.53 -5.30
CA TYR A 146 -2.40 3.19 -6.50
C TYR A 146 -1.06 2.59 -6.98
N GLU A 147 -0.12 2.35 -6.08
CA GLU A 147 1.16 1.73 -6.43
C GLU A 147 1.01 0.29 -6.92
N ILE A 148 0.16 -0.52 -6.28
CA ILE A 148 -0.08 -1.91 -6.69
C ILE A 148 -0.67 -1.97 -8.10
N VAL A 149 -1.58 -1.06 -8.44
CA VAL A 149 -2.27 -1.11 -9.74
C VAL A 149 -1.46 -0.49 -10.86
N THR A 150 -0.67 0.55 -10.57
CA THR A 150 0.08 1.32 -11.57
C THR A 150 1.56 0.97 -11.66
N GLY A 151 2.16 0.45 -10.59
CA GLY A 151 3.59 0.17 -10.50
C GLY A 151 4.45 1.41 -10.25
N PHE A 152 3.85 2.60 -10.15
CA PHE A 152 4.55 3.86 -9.94
C PHE A 152 4.43 4.33 -8.50
N PRO A 153 5.54 4.73 -7.84
CA PRO A 153 5.45 5.41 -6.56
C PRO A 153 4.73 6.76 -6.72
N PRO A 154 4.13 7.30 -5.64
CA PRO A 154 3.41 8.57 -5.67
C PRO A 154 4.38 9.75 -5.74
N TYR A 155 4.22 10.66 -6.70
CA TYR A 155 5.03 11.89 -6.84
C TYR A 155 6.54 11.68 -7.06
N PRO A 156 6.96 10.76 -7.96
CA PRO A 156 8.39 10.40 -8.11
C PRO A 156 9.27 11.57 -8.54
N ASP A 157 8.70 12.55 -9.23
CA ASP A 157 9.37 13.67 -9.89
C ASP A 157 9.39 14.95 -9.04
N ILE A 158 8.86 14.90 -7.81
CA ILE A 158 8.74 16.07 -6.92
C ILE A 158 9.57 15.83 -5.65
N PRO A 159 10.29 16.85 -5.13
CA PRO A 159 10.88 16.79 -3.79
C PRO A 159 9.84 16.45 -2.72
N HIS A 160 10.17 15.58 -1.77
CA HIS A 160 9.29 15.27 -0.64
C HIS A 160 9.56 16.20 0.53
N ASP A 161 9.17 17.45 0.36
CA ASP A 161 9.37 18.52 1.32
C ASP A 161 8.03 19.14 1.74
N LYS A 162 8.11 20.29 2.42
CA LYS A 162 6.93 21.05 2.87
C LYS A 162 6.06 21.51 1.70
N ASP A 163 6.62 21.75 0.52
CA ASP A 163 5.85 22.18 -0.64
C ASP A 163 4.98 21.04 -1.16
N LEU A 164 5.50 19.80 -1.18
CA LEU A 164 4.68 18.63 -1.49
C LEU A 164 3.58 18.42 -0.44
N ALA A 165 3.88 18.56 0.85
CA ALA A 165 2.87 18.46 1.90
C ALA A 165 1.74 19.48 1.69
N MET A 166 2.07 20.75 1.43
CA MET A 166 1.08 21.80 1.13
C MET A 166 0.25 21.48 -0.12
N LYS A 167 0.87 20.95 -1.18
CA LYS A 167 0.13 20.52 -2.38
C LYS A 167 -0.85 19.39 -2.07
N ILE A 168 -0.46 18.40 -1.25
CA ILE A 168 -1.33 17.29 -0.83
C ILE A 168 -2.53 17.81 -0.03
N CYS A 169 -2.30 18.72 0.92
CA CYS A 169 -3.36 19.40 1.68
C CYS A 169 -4.31 20.18 0.75
N ASN A 170 -3.77 20.79 -0.31
CA ASN A 170 -4.55 21.51 -1.34
C ASN A 170 -5.17 20.58 -2.41
N GLY A 171 -5.18 19.27 -2.19
CA GLY A 171 -5.90 18.31 -3.04
C GLY A 171 -5.07 17.66 -4.15
N LEU A 172 -3.74 17.84 -4.18
CA LEU A 172 -2.89 17.06 -5.08
C LEU A 172 -3.04 15.56 -4.77
N ARG A 173 -3.25 14.76 -5.82
CA ARG A 173 -3.32 13.30 -5.77
C ARG A 173 -2.53 12.68 -6.91
N PRO A 174 -2.05 11.42 -6.78
CA PRO A 174 -1.41 10.73 -7.88
C PRO A 174 -2.36 10.55 -9.07
N LYS A 175 -1.80 10.58 -10.29
CA LYS A 175 -2.60 10.45 -11.52
C LYS A 175 -2.84 8.98 -11.85
N ILE A 176 -4.08 8.52 -11.72
CA ILE A 176 -4.46 7.15 -12.09
C ILE A 176 -4.57 7.05 -13.62
N PRO A 177 -3.88 6.08 -14.29
CA PRO A 177 -4.01 5.86 -15.72
C PRO A 177 -5.47 5.57 -16.12
N PHE A 178 -5.94 6.20 -17.20
CA PHE A 178 -7.36 6.13 -17.62
C PHE A 178 -7.86 4.72 -17.97
N HIS A 179 -6.95 3.80 -18.31
CA HIS A 179 -7.26 2.40 -18.61
C HIS A 179 -7.40 1.53 -17.35
N THR A 180 -7.13 2.07 -16.16
CA THR A 180 -7.37 1.39 -14.88
C THR A 180 -8.87 1.08 -14.74
N PRO A 181 -9.29 -0.12 -14.28
CA PRO A 181 -10.68 -0.43 -14.00
C PRO A 181 -11.35 0.65 -13.15
N LYS A 182 -12.52 1.12 -13.59
CA LYS A 182 -13.26 2.22 -12.95
C LYS A 182 -13.71 1.89 -11.53
N LEU A 183 -14.05 0.63 -11.25
CA LEU A 183 -14.38 0.16 -9.91
C LEU A 183 -13.19 0.34 -8.95
N ILE A 184 -12.00 -0.08 -9.38
CA ILE A 184 -10.76 0.07 -8.60
C ILE A 184 -10.33 1.53 -8.48
N THR A 185 -10.48 2.31 -9.55
CA THR A 185 -10.23 3.76 -9.55
C THR A 185 -11.11 4.46 -8.51
N ARG A 186 -12.42 4.16 -8.48
CA ARG A 186 -13.35 4.71 -7.49
C ARG A 186 -13.00 4.30 -6.06
N MET A 187 -12.60 3.05 -5.86
CA MET A 187 -12.15 2.57 -4.55
C MET A 187 -10.95 3.38 -4.05
N ILE A 188 -9.89 3.50 -4.86
CA ILE A 188 -8.69 4.31 -4.54
C ILE A 188 -9.09 5.76 -4.23
N MET A 189 -9.96 6.34 -5.07
CA MET A 189 -10.40 7.73 -4.91
C MET A 189 -11.16 8.00 -3.61
N ARG A 190 -11.96 7.04 -3.14
CA ARG A 190 -12.62 7.16 -1.83
C ARG A 190 -11.64 7.03 -0.67
N CYS A 191 -10.63 6.14 -0.78
CA CYS A 191 -9.62 5.98 0.27
C CYS A 191 -8.88 7.29 0.56
N TRP A 192 -8.59 8.10 -0.47
CA TRP A 192 -7.85 9.35 -0.31
C TRP A 192 -8.71 10.63 -0.43
N ASP A 193 -10.03 10.52 -0.21
CA ASP A 193 -10.93 11.69 -0.18
C ASP A 193 -10.44 12.69 0.89
N ALA A 194 -10.51 13.98 0.57
CA ALA A 194 -10.12 15.04 1.50
C ALA A 194 -11.02 15.08 2.74
N ARG A 195 -12.29 14.68 2.60
CA ARG A 195 -13.21 14.54 3.73
C ARG A 195 -12.99 13.18 4.38
N VAL A 196 -12.46 13.20 5.60
CA VAL A 196 -12.19 11.99 6.39
C VAL A 196 -13.41 11.07 6.48
N THR A 197 -14.61 11.65 6.67
CA THR A 197 -15.88 10.90 6.80
C THR A 197 -16.35 10.21 5.52
N HIS A 198 -15.77 10.54 4.36
CA HIS A 198 -16.09 9.90 3.08
C HIS A 198 -15.18 8.71 2.77
N ARG A 199 -14.11 8.52 3.56
CA ARG A 199 -13.22 7.38 3.42
C ARG A 199 -13.92 6.13 3.96
N PRO A 200 -13.86 5.00 3.23
CA PRO A 200 -14.40 3.75 3.72
C PRO A 200 -13.57 3.23 4.90
N THR A 201 -14.15 2.36 5.70
CA THR A 201 -13.39 1.55 6.66
C THR A 201 -12.61 0.45 5.94
N SER A 202 -11.56 -0.06 6.57
CA SER A 202 -10.82 -1.25 6.10
C SER A 202 -11.73 -2.48 5.93
N LYS A 203 -12.76 -2.61 6.77
CA LYS A 203 -13.80 -3.65 6.66
C LYS A 203 -14.67 -3.51 5.41
N GLU A 204 -15.13 -2.29 5.10
CA GLU A 204 -15.89 -2.02 3.88
C GLU A 204 -15.07 -2.32 2.63
N LEU A 205 -13.79 -1.91 2.62
CA LEU A 205 -12.85 -2.23 1.54
C LEU A 205 -12.64 -3.73 1.39
N ARG A 206 -12.42 -4.46 2.50
CA ARG A 206 -12.29 -5.92 2.49
C ARG A 206 -13.51 -6.56 1.84
N ASN A 207 -14.72 -6.17 2.22
CA ASN A 207 -15.95 -6.75 1.68
C ASN A 207 -16.16 -6.44 0.20
N GLU A 208 -15.83 -5.21 -0.22
CA GLU A 208 -15.90 -4.81 -1.63
C GLU A 208 -14.90 -5.61 -2.50
N LEU A 209 -13.66 -5.78 -2.02
CA LEU A 209 -12.61 -6.51 -2.72
C LEU A 209 -12.85 -8.02 -2.75
N ASP A 210 -13.45 -8.59 -1.71
CA ASP A 210 -13.90 -9.99 -1.65
C ASP A 210 -14.88 -10.27 -2.79
N LYS A 211 -15.85 -9.38 -2.98
CA LYS A 211 -16.76 -9.47 -4.12
C LYS A 211 -16.05 -9.37 -5.46
N TYR A 212 -15.09 -8.45 -5.62
CA TYR A 212 -14.35 -8.29 -6.86
C TYR A 212 -13.50 -9.52 -7.20
N ILE A 213 -12.86 -10.15 -6.21
CA ILE A 213 -12.06 -11.35 -6.45
C ILE A 213 -12.94 -12.54 -6.80
N ASP A 214 -14.10 -12.71 -6.14
CA ASP A 214 -15.06 -13.77 -6.45
C ASP A 214 -15.61 -13.60 -7.88
N ASP A 215 -16.11 -12.41 -8.19
CA ASP A 215 -16.65 -12.06 -9.51
C ASP A 215 -15.62 -12.26 -10.63
N TYR A 216 -14.34 -11.97 -10.37
CA TYR A 216 -13.25 -12.16 -11.35
C TYR A 216 -12.82 -13.64 -11.44
N SER A 217 -12.80 -14.36 -10.33
CA SER A 217 -12.48 -15.80 -10.29
C SER A 217 -13.51 -16.62 -11.05
N ASP A 218 -14.80 -16.31 -10.90
CA ASP A 218 -15.86 -16.99 -11.63
C ASP A 218 -15.78 -16.74 -13.15
N TYR A 219 -15.37 -15.54 -13.56
CA TYR A 219 -15.06 -15.24 -14.95
C TYR A 219 -13.89 -16.09 -15.47
N LEU A 220 -12.76 -16.13 -14.76
CA LEU A 220 -11.58 -16.93 -15.16
C LEU A 220 -11.91 -18.42 -15.27
N ASN A 221 -12.74 -18.93 -14.36
CA ASN A 221 -13.18 -20.33 -14.34
C ASN A 221 -14.35 -20.64 -15.29
N LYS A 222 -14.84 -19.66 -16.06
CA LYS A 222 -16.00 -19.78 -16.98
C LYS A 222 -17.26 -20.31 -16.29
N ARG A 223 -17.44 -20.01 -15.00
CA ARG A 223 -18.56 -20.51 -14.18
C ARG A 223 -19.86 -19.74 -14.44
N ILE A 224 -19.78 -18.50 -14.91
CA ILE A 224 -20.93 -17.63 -15.16
C ILE A 224 -21.02 -17.29 -16.65
N LYS A 225 -22.23 -17.28 -17.21
CA LYS A 225 -22.51 -16.94 -18.63
C LYS A 225 -22.45 -15.43 -18.94
N LYS A 226 -22.67 -14.59 -17.93
CA LYS A 226 -22.63 -13.12 -18.02
C LYS A 226 -21.40 -12.59 -17.28
N GLU A 227 -20.54 -11.88 -17.99
CA GLU A 227 -19.34 -11.26 -17.39
C GLU A 227 -19.74 -10.20 -16.35
N SER A 228 -19.12 -10.25 -15.18
CA SER A 228 -19.28 -9.24 -14.12
C SER A 228 -18.70 -7.89 -14.55
N GLU A 229 -19.16 -6.79 -13.96
CA GLU A 229 -18.68 -5.45 -14.32
C GLU A 229 -17.15 -5.32 -14.13
N ILE A 230 -16.62 -5.90 -13.04
CA ILE A 230 -15.18 -5.90 -12.76
C ILE A 230 -14.39 -6.69 -13.80
N ALA A 231 -14.87 -7.87 -14.21
CA ALA A 231 -14.22 -8.68 -15.23
C ALA A 231 -14.16 -7.97 -16.58
N ILE A 232 -15.28 -7.33 -17.00
CA ILE A 232 -15.32 -6.54 -18.23
C ILE A 232 -14.31 -5.40 -18.20
N GLN A 233 -14.20 -4.69 -17.07
CA GLN A 233 -13.28 -3.56 -16.92
C GLN A 233 -11.82 -4.02 -16.91
N ILE A 234 -11.51 -5.13 -16.23
CA ILE A 234 -10.16 -5.72 -16.20
C ILE A 234 -9.74 -6.17 -17.60
N LYS A 235 -10.60 -6.90 -18.32
CA LYS A 235 -10.32 -7.35 -19.68
C LYS A 235 -9.97 -6.18 -20.60
N LYS A 236 -10.73 -5.08 -20.53
CA LYS A 236 -10.43 -3.86 -21.30
C LYS A 236 -9.10 -3.22 -20.92
N ALA A 237 -8.71 -3.26 -19.64
CA ALA A 237 -7.43 -2.76 -19.19
C ALA A 237 -6.27 -3.62 -19.74
N GLU A 238 -6.42 -4.95 -19.71
CA GLU A 238 -5.44 -5.90 -20.25
C GLU A 238 -5.29 -5.77 -21.78
N GLU A 239 -6.40 -5.68 -22.51
CA GLU A 239 -6.41 -5.43 -23.96
C GLU A 239 -5.68 -4.12 -24.31
N PHE A 240 -5.88 -3.06 -23.51
CA PHE A 240 -5.17 -1.80 -23.71
C PHE A 240 -3.66 -1.94 -23.51
N SER A 241 -3.22 -2.61 -22.44
CA SER A 241 -1.80 -2.86 -22.18
C SER A 241 -1.13 -3.68 -23.28
N ALA A 242 -1.79 -4.75 -23.75
CA ALA A 242 -1.27 -5.59 -24.84
C ALA A 242 -1.12 -4.82 -26.16
N ASN A 243 -2.07 -3.93 -26.45
CA ASN A 243 -2.01 -3.08 -27.64
C ASN A 243 -0.85 -2.08 -27.58
N GLN A 244 -0.52 -1.52 -26.41
CA GLN A 244 0.64 -0.64 -26.27
C GLN A 244 1.98 -1.36 -26.47
N GLU A 245 2.11 -2.58 -25.94
CA GLU A 245 3.32 -3.39 -26.11
C GLU A 245 3.57 -3.73 -27.59
N SER A 246 2.51 -4.09 -28.33
CA SER A 246 2.62 -4.39 -29.76
C SER A 246 2.97 -3.16 -30.63
N THR A 247 2.52 -1.96 -30.27
CA THR A 247 2.88 -0.72 -30.98
C THR A 247 4.30 -0.23 -30.70
N ASN A 248 4.85 -0.56 -29.52
CA ASN A 248 6.19 -0.12 -29.11
C ASN A 248 7.34 -0.95 -29.72
N THR A 249 7.02 -2.02 -30.45
CA THR A 249 8.02 -2.85 -31.17
C THR A 249 8.73 -2.11 -32.32
N THR A 250 8.34 -0.87 -32.66
CA THR A 250 8.95 -0.06 -33.74
C THR A 250 9.66 1.20 -33.24
N THR A 251 9.69 1.49 -31.94
CA THR A 251 10.44 2.65 -31.40
C THR A 251 11.03 2.32 -30.04
N THR A 252 12.35 2.31 -29.96
CA THR A 252 13.14 1.95 -28.78
C THR A 252 13.02 3.00 -27.68
N THR A 253 11.90 3.03 -26.98
CA THR A 253 11.75 3.67 -25.66
C THR A 253 10.77 2.85 -24.85
N ILE A 254 11.31 1.92 -24.07
CA ILE A 254 10.55 1.09 -23.14
C ILE A 254 10.04 2.01 -22.02
N THR A 255 8.73 2.29 -22.00
CA THR A 255 8.03 2.80 -20.81
C THR A 255 7.74 1.63 -19.89
N THR A 256 8.80 1.05 -19.32
CA THR A 256 8.67 0.18 -18.15
C THR A 256 8.39 1.06 -16.93
N PRO A 257 7.79 0.50 -15.86
CA PRO A 257 7.80 1.12 -14.52
C PRO A 257 9.22 1.42 -14.00
N LEU A 258 10.29 1.06 -14.72
CA LEU A 258 11.68 1.31 -14.36
C LEU A 258 12.23 2.66 -14.82
N ASN A 259 11.52 3.40 -15.69
CA ASN A 259 12.04 4.59 -16.38
C ASN A 259 11.34 5.91 -16.01
N TYR A 260 10.75 6.01 -14.82
CA TYR A 260 10.32 7.31 -14.31
C TYR A 260 11.54 8.07 -13.76
N GLN A 261 11.67 9.34 -14.14
CA GLN A 261 12.70 10.21 -13.59
C GLN A 261 12.36 10.46 -12.11
N THR A 262 13.26 10.06 -11.22
CA THR A 262 13.11 10.30 -9.78
C THR A 262 13.83 11.57 -9.39
N HIS A 263 13.16 12.40 -8.59
CA HIS A 263 13.83 13.49 -7.90
C HIS A 263 14.68 12.90 -6.76
N PRO A 264 15.95 13.32 -6.55
CA PRO A 264 16.80 12.77 -5.50
C PRO A 264 16.28 13.00 -4.08
N GLN A 265 15.38 13.98 -3.91
CA GLN A 265 14.69 14.26 -2.64
C GLN A 265 13.30 13.61 -2.56
N ALA A 266 12.93 12.72 -3.49
CA ALA A 266 11.71 11.92 -3.42
C ALA A 266 11.97 10.67 -2.56
N ILE A 267 11.71 10.79 -1.25
CA ILE A 267 11.97 9.74 -0.26
C ILE A 267 10.69 8.93 0.01
N HIS A 268 10.69 7.65 -0.38
CA HIS A 268 9.52 6.77 -0.25
C HIS A 268 9.70 5.67 0.81
N THR A 269 10.74 5.78 1.62
CA THR A 269 11.10 4.87 2.70
C THR A 269 11.50 5.68 3.93
N SER A 270 11.25 5.13 5.11
CA SER A 270 11.75 5.62 6.39
C SER A 270 13.27 5.46 6.52
#